data_AF-A0A226D3L2-F1
#
_entry.id   AF-A0A226D3L2-F1
#
_cell.length_a   1.000
_cell.length_b   1.000
_cell.length_c   1.000
_cell.angle_alpha   90.00
_cell.angle_beta   90.00
_cell.angle_gamma   90.00
#
_symmetry.space_group_name_H-M   'P 1'
#
loop_
_entity.id
_entity.type
_entity.pdbx_description
1 polymer ?
#
loop_
_entity_poly.entity_id
_entity_poly.type
_entity_poly.pdbx_seq_one_letter_code
_entity_poly.pdbx_strand_id
1 'polypeptide(L)'
;MGDVNAIDTSELNREVGTVLKTPYHLTETDRHLPPEFAKICFDLKVQKYTVILVKFHEVIANYEACIIQAATKTGGIGFVYKGKYENLLEGLQDRPKDLKMDVVEGYDELATFCQAVMVGWRLWPDYWVGLQKIVDYLANDVLVEDVKRMERPFVLILKEIALHEMWPTDPVLGAGIASQAKKIVFRYKSTSPEVTTLLHVKTMLTVWSAGVTPKGDHVGKRICDGVGCLEVEGKTVTFPHCVKCKVEVYHSKRCQKKAWQAGHKKECNPPG
;
A
#
# COMPACT_ATOMS: atom_id res chain seq x y z
N MET A 1 69.94 9.72 -11.46
CA MET A 1 69.19 8.71 -12.24
C MET A 1 68.34 7.93 -11.26
N GLY A 2 67.03 8.13 -11.13
CA GLY A 2 66.12 9.00 -11.85
C GLY A 2 64.98 9.39 -10.91
N ASP A 3 64.42 10.55 -11.19
CA ASP A 3 63.45 11.29 -10.41
C ASP A 3 62.08 10.61 -10.34
N VAL A 4 61.38 10.94 -9.25
CA VAL A 4 59.99 10.61 -8.98
C VAL A 4 59.12 11.35 -10.00
N ASN A 5 58.54 10.63 -10.96
CA ASN A 5 57.55 11.20 -11.86
C ASN A 5 56.25 11.48 -11.09
N ALA A 6 56.03 12.76 -10.78
CA ALA A 6 54.75 13.32 -10.40
C ALA A 6 53.78 13.20 -11.59
N ILE A 7 52.58 12.69 -11.32
CA ILE A 7 51.48 12.71 -12.29
C ILE A 7 50.95 14.15 -12.32
N ASP A 8 51.13 14.79 -13.48
CA ASP A 8 50.63 16.12 -13.81
C ASP A 8 49.09 16.09 -13.84
N THR A 9 48.46 16.89 -12.97
CA THR A 9 47.01 17.03 -12.81
C THR A 9 46.46 18.25 -13.57
N SER A 10 47.16 18.75 -14.59
CA SER A 10 46.79 19.95 -15.33
C SER A 10 45.51 19.84 -16.20
N GLU A 11 44.89 18.67 -16.34
CA GLU A 11 43.60 18.53 -17.06
C GLU A 11 42.34 18.72 -16.20
N LEU A 12 42.46 18.97 -14.89
CA LEU A 12 41.30 19.22 -14.02
C LEU A 12 40.85 20.68 -13.95
N ASN A 13 41.50 21.60 -14.69
CA ASN A 13 41.22 23.04 -14.64
C ASN A 13 40.77 23.60 -15.99
N ARG A 14 39.61 23.17 -16.49
CA ARG A 14 38.89 23.94 -17.51
C ARG A 14 37.44 24.15 -17.11
N GLU A 15 37.11 25.42 -16.96
CA GLU A 15 35.87 25.99 -16.44
C GLU A 15 34.62 25.50 -17.17
N VAL A 16 33.60 25.12 -16.41
CA VAL A 16 32.21 25.16 -16.88
C VAL A 16 31.40 25.95 -15.86
N GLY A 17 31.21 27.22 -16.20
CA GLY A 17 29.87 27.84 -16.23
C GLY A 17 29.06 27.89 -14.94
N THR A 18 28.92 29.12 -14.45
CA THR A 18 27.76 29.65 -13.72
C THR A 18 27.52 29.16 -12.30
N VAL A 19 27.98 29.98 -11.37
CA VAL A 19 27.50 30.11 -10.00
C VAL A 19 25.98 30.38 -10.01
N LEU A 20 25.18 29.36 -9.76
CA LEU A 20 23.81 29.54 -9.26
C LEU A 20 23.92 29.99 -7.81
N LYS A 21 23.81 31.31 -7.59
CA LYS A 21 23.58 31.87 -6.27
C LYS A 21 22.23 31.36 -5.76
N THR A 22 22.24 30.57 -4.70
CA THR A 22 21.13 30.49 -3.75
C THR A 22 21.68 30.80 -2.37
N PRO A 23 20.97 31.62 -1.59
CA PRO A 23 19.83 31.07 -0.88
C PRO A 23 18.58 31.92 -1.08
N TYR A 24 17.56 31.36 -1.73
CA TYR A 24 16.20 31.87 -1.55
C TYR A 24 15.73 31.44 -0.15
N HIS A 25 15.67 32.41 0.77
CA HIS A 25 14.89 32.27 1.98
C HIS A 25 13.41 32.26 1.58
N LEU A 26 12.80 31.07 1.57
CA LEU A 26 11.35 30.93 1.42
C LEU A 26 10.68 31.42 2.71
N THR A 27 10.02 32.57 2.65
CA THR A 27 9.07 33.01 3.67
C THR A 27 7.68 32.47 3.35
N GLU A 28 6.82 32.35 4.37
CA GLU A 28 5.52 31.63 4.36
C GLU A 28 4.44 32.14 3.38
N THR A 29 4.77 33.05 2.45
CA THR A 29 3.84 33.66 1.49
C THR A 29 3.85 33.05 0.08
N ASP A 30 4.77 32.15 -0.28
CA ASP A 30 4.85 31.54 -1.63
C ASP A 30 4.03 30.25 -1.78
N ARG A 31 2.71 30.32 -1.56
CA ARG A 31 1.85 29.12 -1.65
C ARG A 31 1.45 28.70 -3.07
N HIS A 32 1.91 29.36 -4.13
CA HIS A 32 1.65 28.94 -5.51
C HIS A 32 2.96 28.85 -6.29
N LEU A 33 3.45 27.63 -6.46
CA LEU A 33 4.54 27.34 -7.39
C LEU A 33 4.13 27.79 -8.81
N PRO A 34 5.02 28.46 -9.56
CA PRO A 34 4.76 28.81 -10.94
C PRO A 34 4.34 27.57 -11.75
N PRO A 35 3.34 27.67 -12.66
CA PRO A 35 2.82 26.52 -13.41
C PRO A 35 3.90 25.73 -14.16
N GLU A 36 4.91 26.41 -14.69
CA GLU A 36 6.04 25.78 -15.38
C GLU A 36 6.89 24.93 -14.43
N PHE A 37 7.14 25.42 -13.21
CA PHE A 37 7.88 24.68 -12.20
C PHE A 37 7.08 23.49 -11.68
N ALA A 38 5.76 23.65 -11.50
CA ALA A 38 4.86 22.56 -11.12
C ALA A 38 4.85 21.44 -12.17
N LYS A 39 4.84 21.79 -13.46
CA LYS A 39 4.94 20.83 -14.57
C LYS A 39 6.28 20.08 -14.55
N ILE A 40 7.40 20.77 -14.40
CA ILE A 40 8.74 20.13 -14.31
C ILE A 40 8.79 19.14 -13.14
N CYS A 41 8.28 19.53 -11.96
CA CYS A 41 8.22 18.64 -10.81
C CYS A 41 7.34 17.41 -11.06
N PHE A 42 6.22 17.57 -11.77
CA PHE A 42 5.35 16.46 -12.16
C PHE A 42 6.06 15.50 -13.13
N ASP A 43 6.66 16.04 -14.20
CA ASP A 43 7.37 15.25 -15.21
C ASP A 43 8.53 14.45 -14.60
N LEU A 44 9.30 15.07 -13.69
CA LEU A 44 10.38 14.40 -12.96
C LEU A 44 9.87 13.28 -12.04
N LYS A 45 8.71 13.45 -11.40
CA LYS A 45 8.10 12.40 -10.58
C LYS A 45 7.63 11.23 -11.43
N VAL A 46 6.93 11.51 -12.54
CA VAL A 46 6.50 10.48 -13.50
C VAL A 46 7.71 9.69 -13.98
N GLN A 47 8.77 10.36 -14.42
CA GLN A 47 9.97 9.67 -14.91
C GLN A 47 10.60 8.75 -13.85
N LYS A 48 10.79 9.26 -12.61
CA LYS A 48 11.35 8.45 -11.51
C LYS A 48 10.49 7.24 -11.21
N TYR A 49 9.18 7.46 -11.10
CA TYR A 49 8.20 6.42 -10.85
C TYR A 49 8.21 5.35 -11.96
N THR A 50 8.17 5.74 -13.23
CA THR A 50 8.17 4.81 -14.37
C THR A 50 9.40 3.90 -14.36
N VAL A 51 10.58 4.44 -14.04
CA VAL A 51 11.81 3.63 -13.91
C VAL A 51 11.67 2.58 -12.80
N ILE A 52 11.03 2.93 -11.68
CA ILE A 52 10.78 1.98 -10.59
C ILE A 52 9.74 0.95 -10.99
N LEU A 53 8.65 1.35 -11.66
CA LEU A 53 7.61 0.45 -12.15
C LEU A 53 8.19 -0.66 -13.02
N VAL A 54 8.98 -0.28 -14.03
CA VAL A 54 9.63 -1.24 -14.95
C VAL A 54 10.53 -2.20 -14.17
N LYS A 55 11.43 -1.66 -13.34
CA LYS A 55 12.33 -2.48 -12.52
C LYS A 55 11.59 -3.44 -11.61
N PHE A 56 10.49 -2.99 -11.03
CA PHE A 56 9.67 -3.83 -10.15
C PHE A 56 9.01 -4.97 -10.90
N HIS A 57 8.40 -4.65 -12.06
CA HIS A 57 7.75 -5.64 -12.90
C HIS A 57 8.74 -6.72 -13.39
N GLU A 58 9.98 -6.34 -13.72
CA GLU A 58 11.03 -7.28 -14.12
C GLU A 58 11.43 -8.26 -13.01
N VAL A 59 11.35 -7.85 -11.74
CA VAL A 59 11.85 -8.67 -10.61
C VAL A 59 10.76 -9.37 -9.80
N ILE A 60 9.49 -8.97 -9.90
CA ILE A 60 8.43 -9.50 -9.03
C ILE A 60 8.24 -11.02 -9.16
N ALA A 61 8.38 -11.56 -10.37
CA ALA A 61 8.30 -13.00 -10.61
C ALA A 61 9.36 -13.79 -9.82
N ASN A 62 10.53 -13.21 -9.60
CA ASN A 62 11.59 -13.84 -8.79
C ASN A 62 11.17 -13.93 -7.32
N TYR A 63 10.52 -12.89 -6.78
CA TYR A 63 9.98 -12.92 -5.42
C TYR A 63 8.89 -13.97 -5.26
N GLU A 64 7.97 -14.06 -6.23
CA GLU A 64 6.92 -15.10 -6.24
C GLU A 64 7.52 -16.50 -6.25
N ALA A 65 8.50 -16.75 -7.11
CA ALA A 65 9.19 -18.03 -7.19
C ALA A 65 9.89 -18.39 -5.87
N CYS A 66 10.56 -17.42 -5.23
CA CYS A 66 11.19 -17.61 -3.93
C CYS A 66 10.18 -17.96 -2.84
N ILE A 67 9.01 -17.32 -2.81
CA ILE A 67 7.95 -17.62 -1.84
C ILE A 67 7.44 -19.06 -2.04
N ILE A 68 7.19 -19.47 -3.28
CA ILE A 68 6.73 -20.84 -3.59
C ILE A 68 7.76 -21.86 -3.14
N GLN A 69 9.04 -21.65 -3.47
CA GLN A 69 10.12 -22.55 -3.06
C GLN A 69 10.24 -22.65 -1.53
N ALA A 70 10.15 -21.52 -0.82
CA ALA A 70 10.19 -21.51 0.64
C ALA A 70 8.98 -22.22 1.27
N ALA A 71 7.79 -22.12 0.67
CA ALA A 71 6.63 -22.86 1.14
C ALA A 71 6.80 -24.39 1.00
N THR A 72 7.56 -24.85 0.00
CA THR A 72 7.83 -26.29 -0.24
C THR A 72 9.00 -26.86 0.57
N LYS A 73 9.96 -26.02 0.97
CA LYS A 73 11.13 -26.43 1.75
C LYS A 73 10.99 -25.85 3.16
N THR A 74 10.56 -26.67 4.12
CA THR A 74 10.50 -26.30 5.53
C THR A 74 11.83 -25.71 6.01
N GLY A 75 11.88 -24.38 6.18
CA GLY A 75 12.98 -23.71 6.88
C GLY A 75 13.48 -22.42 6.21
N GLY A 76 12.95 -21.29 6.65
CA GLY A 76 13.62 -19.98 6.58
C GLY A 76 13.37 -19.16 5.32
N ILE A 77 12.28 -18.39 5.32
CA ILE A 77 12.16 -17.17 4.49
C ILE A 77 13.08 -16.13 5.14
N GLY A 78 14.38 -16.26 4.92
CA GLY A 78 15.35 -15.43 5.62
C GLY A 78 16.48 -15.03 4.69
N PHE A 79 16.61 -13.72 4.49
CA PHE A 79 17.85 -13.01 4.17
C PHE A 79 18.20 -12.60 2.73
N VAL A 80 17.64 -13.16 1.65
CA VAL A 80 18.24 -12.87 0.32
C VAL A 80 17.81 -11.53 -0.31
N TYR A 81 16.71 -10.88 0.10
CA TYR A 81 16.20 -9.70 -0.63
C TYR A 81 15.75 -8.49 0.21
N LYS A 82 16.10 -8.43 1.51
CA LYS A 82 15.53 -7.48 2.49
C LYS A 82 15.63 -6.00 2.09
N GLY A 83 16.68 -5.58 1.39
CA GLY A 83 16.84 -4.19 0.98
C GLY A 83 16.25 -3.82 -0.39
N LYS A 84 16.09 -4.78 -1.30
CA LYS A 84 15.71 -4.47 -2.70
C LYS A 84 14.20 -4.32 -2.87
N TYR A 85 13.41 -5.14 -2.18
CA TYR A 85 11.97 -5.13 -2.35
C TYR A 85 11.34 -3.88 -1.73
N GLU A 86 11.75 -3.55 -0.51
CA GLU A 86 11.25 -2.36 0.22
C GLU A 86 11.43 -1.09 -0.60
N ASN A 87 12.63 -0.85 -1.11
CA ASN A 87 12.93 0.33 -1.92
C ASN A 87 12.08 0.42 -3.20
N LEU A 88 11.72 -0.72 -3.79
CA LEU A 88 10.84 -0.73 -4.95
C LEU A 88 9.39 -0.41 -4.56
N LEU A 89 8.90 -0.95 -3.43
CA LEU A 89 7.59 -0.57 -2.90
C LEU A 89 7.54 0.92 -2.56
N GLU A 90 8.58 1.47 -1.94
CA GLU A 90 8.64 2.90 -1.65
C GLU A 90 8.62 3.75 -2.93
N GLY A 91 9.41 3.37 -3.95
CA GLY A 91 9.43 4.11 -5.21
C GLY A 91 8.13 3.99 -6.02
N LEU A 92 7.37 2.91 -5.87
CA LEU A 92 6.03 2.80 -6.47
C LEU A 92 5.03 3.78 -5.83
N GLN A 93 5.18 4.11 -4.54
CA GLN A 93 4.32 5.07 -3.83
C GLN A 93 4.44 6.49 -4.40
N ASP A 94 5.58 6.83 -4.99
CA ASP A 94 5.84 8.16 -5.57
C ASP A 94 5.05 8.43 -6.85
N ARG A 95 4.26 7.46 -7.33
CA ARG A 95 3.31 7.65 -8.44
C ARG A 95 2.45 8.90 -8.21
N PRO A 96 2.30 9.80 -9.20
CA PRO A 96 1.44 10.96 -9.04
C PRO A 96 0.00 10.55 -8.71
N LYS A 97 -0.65 11.38 -7.90
CA LYS A 97 -2.00 11.14 -7.34
C LYS A 97 -3.07 11.43 -8.39
N ASP A 98 -4.25 10.83 -8.21
CA ASP A 98 -5.47 11.13 -8.99
C ASP A 98 -5.34 10.90 -10.50
N LEU A 99 -4.33 10.13 -10.92
CA LEU A 99 -4.16 9.68 -12.30
C LEU A 99 -4.78 8.30 -12.48
N LYS A 100 -5.49 8.12 -13.59
CA LYS A 100 -5.98 6.81 -14.02
C LYS A 100 -4.82 5.85 -14.22
N MET A 101 -4.95 4.63 -13.70
CA MET A 101 -3.97 3.57 -13.91
C MET A 101 -4.17 2.90 -15.27
N ASP A 102 -3.13 2.90 -16.10
CA ASP A 102 -3.18 2.38 -17.47
C ASP A 102 -1.88 1.65 -17.84
N VAL A 103 -1.71 1.31 -19.11
CA VAL A 103 -0.47 0.68 -19.58
C VAL A 103 0.66 1.71 -19.64
N VAL A 104 1.74 1.44 -18.92
CA VAL A 104 2.96 2.26 -18.87
C VAL A 104 4.14 1.42 -19.32
N GLU A 105 4.85 1.85 -20.36
CA GLU A 105 5.99 1.09 -20.94
C GLU A 105 5.64 -0.38 -21.29
N GLY A 106 4.39 -0.63 -21.70
CA GLY A 106 3.91 -1.98 -22.03
C GLY A 106 3.45 -2.83 -20.85
N TYR A 107 3.53 -2.31 -19.62
CA TYR A 107 3.09 -3.00 -18.40
C TYR A 107 1.76 -2.47 -17.89
N ASP A 108 0.88 -3.36 -17.45
CA ASP A 108 -0.33 -2.98 -16.73
C ASP A 108 0.04 -2.47 -15.32
N GLU A 109 -0.11 -1.16 -15.12
CA GLU A 109 0.26 -0.48 -13.89
C GLU A 109 -0.54 -0.98 -12.69
N LEU A 110 -1.87 -1.10 -12.83
CA LEU A 110 -2.74 -1.55 -11.75
C LEU A 110 -2.41 -2.98 -11.35
N ALA A 111 -2.24 -3.87 -12.34
CA ALA A 111 -1.88 -5.27 -12.09
C ALA A 111 -0.54 -5.35 -11.34
N THR A 112 0.43 -4.52 -11.71
CA THR A 112 1.75 -4.47 -11.05
C THR A 112 1.63 -4.04 -9.58
N PHE A 113 0.81 -3.02 -9.28
CA PHE A 113 0.53 -2.60 -7.88
C PHE A 113 -0.18 -3.70 -7.09
N CYS A 114 -1.17 -4.36 -7.68
CA CYS A 114 -1.88 -5.46 -7.04
C CYS A 114 -0.91 -6.60 -6.68
N GLN A 115 -0.05 -7.00 -7.62
CA GLN A 115 0.97 -8.01 -7.39
C GLN A 115 1.95 -7.58 -6.28
N ALA A 116 2.35 -6.30 -6.25
CA ALA A 116 3.24 -5.77 -5.22
C ALA A 116 2.69 -5.96 -3.80
N VAL A 117 1.41 -5.68 -3.61
CA VAL A 117 0.75 -5.89 -2.32
C VAL A 117 0.60 -7.37 -2.00
N MET A 118 0.25 -8.21 -2.98
CA MET A 118 0.11 -9.67 -2.77
C MET A 118 1.42 -10.33 -2.36
N VAL A 119 2.52 -9.98 -3.03
CA VAL A 119 3.86 -10.47 -2.70
C VAL A 119 4.31 -9.90 -1.36
N GLY A 120 4.12 -8.60 -1.12
CA GLY A 120 4.50 -7.96 0.13
C GLY A 120 3.76 -8.54 1.34
N TRP A 121 2.47 -8.87 1.21
CA TRP A 121 1.70 -9.52 2.27
C TRP A 121 2.24 -10.92 2.60
N ARG A 122 2.64 -11.70 1.60
CA ARG A 122 3.25 -13.03 1.82
C ARG A 122 4.63 -12.97 2.45
N LEU A 123 5.33 -11.85 2.26
CA LEU A 123 6.63 -11.58 2.86
C LEU A 123 6.51 -10.81 4.19
N TRP A 124 5.30 -10.57 4.67
CA TRP A 124 5.07 -9.97 5.98
C TRP A 124 5.70 -10.83 7.09
N PRO A 125 6.38 -10.23 8.10
CA PRO A 125 6.46 -8.80 8.42
C PRO A 125 7.71 -8.07 7.90
N ASP A 126 8.55 -8.69 7.05
CA ASP A 126 9.88 -8.15 6.74
C ASP A 126 9.88 -6.83 5.94
N TYR A 127 8.77 -6.53 5.24
CA TYR A 127 8.64 -5.43 4.27
C TYR A 127 7.41 -4.55 4.56
N TRP A 128 7.10 -4.39 5.84
CA TRP A 128 5.84 -3.80 6.26
C TRP A 128 5.72 -2.30 5.95
N VAL A 129 6.82 -1.54 5.93
CA VAL A 129 6.77 -0.08 5.72
C VAL A 129 6.39 0.24 4.28
N GLY A 130 7.06 -0.40 3.32
CA GLY A 130 6.76 -0.31 1.89
C GLY A 130 5.37 -0.83 1.58
N LEU A 131 4.96 -1.94 2.20
CA LEU A 131 3.62 -2.48 2.03
C LEU A 131 2.56 -1.50 2.54
N GLN A 132 2.74 -0.94 3.74
CA GLN A 132 1.82 0.05 4.29
C GLN A 132 1.71 1.27 3.36
N LYS A 133 2.84 1.79 2.87
CA LYS A 133 2.88 2.93 1.94
C LYS A 133 2.10 2.69 0.66
N ILE A 134 2.23 1.51 0.06
CA ILE A 134 1.47 1.17 -1.16
C ILE A 134 -0.01 0.97 -0.86
N VAL A 135 -0.36 0.30 0.24
CA VAL A 135 -1.77 0.17 0.62
C VAL A 135 -2.39 1.53 0.95
N ASP A 136 -1.65 2.43 1.60
CA ASP A 136 -2.04 3.82 1.83
C ASP A 136 -2.29 4.56 0.50
N TYR A 137 -1.39 4.41 -0.48
CA TYR A 137 -1.55 5.00 -1.81
C TYR A 137 -2.82 4.48 -2.51
N LEU A 138 -3.00 3.15 -2.57
CA LEU A 138 -4.18 2.53 -3.16
C LEU A 138 -5.49 2.97 -2.47
N ALA A 139 -5.45 3.18 -1.15
CA ALA A 139 -6.61 3.58 -0.37
C ALA A 139 -7.00 5.05 -0.59
N ASN A 140 -6.03 5.95 -0.80
CA ASN A 140 -6.25 7.40 -0.75
C ASN A 140 -6.09 8.10 -2.10
N ASP A 141 -5.19 7.65 -2.96
CA ASP A 141 -4.72 8.40 -4.13
C ASP A 141 -5.10 7.77 -5.48
N VAL A 142 -5.59 6.51 -5.48
CA VAL A 142 -6.07 5.82 -6.69
C VAL A 142 -7.54 6.13 -6.94
N LEU A 143 -7.90 6.32 -8.22
CA LEU A 143 -9.28 6.58 -8.66
C LEU A 143 -10.24 5.42 -8.36
N VAL A 144 -11.52 5.72 -8.11
CA VAL A 144 -12.50 4.68 -7.77
C VAL A 144 -12.73 3.70 -8.93
N GLU A 145 -12.63 4.19 -10.16
CA GLU A 145 -12.74 3.42 -11.40
C GLU A 145 -11.67 2.33 -11.47
N ASP A 146 -10.43 2.66 -11.06
CA ASP A 146 -9.33 1.70 -11.01
C ASP A 146 -9.48 0.72 -9.84
N VAL A 147 -9.98 1.20 -8.69
CA VAL A 147 -10.35 0.30 -7.60
C VAL A 147 -11.41 -0.72 -8.05
N LYS A 148 -12.38 -0.34 -8.89
CA LYS A 148 -13.39 -1.27 -9.44
C LYS A 148 -12.81 -2.31 -10.41
N ARG A 149 -11.70 -1.98 -11.07
CA ARG A 149 -11.01 -2.88 -12.02
C ARG A 149 -10.16 -3.93 -11.31
N MET A 150 -9.89 -3.77 -10.02
CA MET A 150 -9.10 -4.72 -9.23
C MET A 150 -9.66 -6.14 -9.32
N GLU A 151 -8.77 -7.10 -9.60
CA GLU A 151 -9.17 -8.48 -9.73
C GLU A 151 -9.62 -9.08 -8.39
N ARG A 152 -10.58 -10.00 -8.46
CA ARG A 152 -11.15 -10.65 -7.27
C ARG A 152 -10.09 -11.30 -6.36
N PRO A 153 -9.06 -12.01 -6.85
CA PRO A 153 -8.03 -12.60 -5.99
C PRO A 153 -7.32 -11.55 -5.13
N PHE A 154 -7.01 -10.39 -5.71
CA PHE A 154 -6.38 -9.29 -5.00
C PHE A 154 -7.29 -8.73 -3.90
N VAL A 155 -8.57 -8.51 -4.19
CA VAL A 155 -9.52 -7.99 -3.20
C VAL A 155 -9.73 -8.95 -2.03
N LEU A 156 -9.57 -10.26 -2.25
CA LEU A 156 -9.58 -11.25 -1.16
C LEU A 156 -8.35 -11.13 -0.26
N ILE A 157 -7.17 -10.83 -0.81
CA ILE A 157 -5.97 -10.51 -0.01
C ILE A 157 -6.18 -9.23 0.79
N LEU A 158 -6.75 -8.18 0.20
CA LEU A 158 -7.10 -6.96 0.94
C LEU A 158 -8.08 -7.23 2.08
N LYS A 159 -9.05 -8.13 1.88
CA LYS A 159 -9.93 -8.57 2.96
C LYS A 159 -9.14 -9.27 4.07
N GLU A 160 -8.22 -10.16 3.72
CA GLU A 160 -7.38 -10.86 4.70
C GLU A 160 -6.57 -9.86 5.54
N ILE A 161 -5.92 -8.88 4.89
CA ILE A 161 -5.21 -7.78 5.54
C ILE A 161 -6.17 -6.98 6.44
N ALA A 162 -7.36 -6.66 5.96
CA ALA A 162 -8.35 -5.86 6.69
C ALA A 162 -8.87 -6.54 7.96
N LEU A 163 -8.91 -7.88 7.99
CA LEU A 163 -9.30 -8.65 9.18
C LEU A 163 -8.13 -8.85 10.15
N HIS A 164 -6.91 -8.52 9.74
CA HIS A 164 -5.69 -8.69 10.52
C HIS A 164 -5.37 -7.45 11.38
N GLU A 165 -6.30 -7.04 12.24
CA GLU A 165 -6.18 -5.80 13.05
C GLU A 165 -5.13 -5.91 14.17
N MET A 166 -4.79 -7.12 14.63
CA MET A 166 -3.84 -7.36 15.73
C MET A 166 -2.71 -8.28 15.30
N TRP A 167 -1.47 -7.77 15.30
CA TRP A 167 -0.28 -8.58 15.07
C TRP A 167 0.30 -9.08 16.40
N PRO A 168 0.70 -10.38 16.52
CA PRO A 168 1.13 -10.96 17.80
C PRO A 168 2.33 -10.29 18.45
N THR A 169 3.22 -9.67 17.67
CA THR A 169 4.46 -9.05 18.18
C THR A 169 4.45 -7.52 18.15
N ASP A 170 3.47 -6.87 17.50
CA ASP A 170 3.32 -5.42 17.52
C ASP A 170 1.86 -5.01 17.18
N PRO A 171 1.03 -4.68 18.17
CA PRO A 171 -0.37 -4.33 17.94
C PRO A 171 -0.56 -3.01 17.17
N VAL A 172 0.48 -2.20 16.98
CA VAL A 172 0.40 -0.90 16.30
C VAL A 172 0.58 -1.05 14.79
N LEU A 173 1.44 -1.97 14.34
CA LEU A 173 1.77 -2.15 12.92
C LEU A 173 0.61 -2.72 12.09
N GLY A 174 -0.13 -3.69 12.64
CA GLY A 174 -1.25 -4.34 11.94
C GLY A 174 -2.46 -3.43 11.75
N ALA A 175 -2.77 -2.58 12.73
CA ALA A 175 -3.98 -1.76 12.73
C ALA A 175 -4.00 -0.71 11.60
N GLY A 176 -2.84 -0.12 11.27
CA GLY A 176 -2.72 0.89 10.22
C GLY A 176 -3.06 0.33 8.84
N ILE A 177 -2.34 -0.73 8.43
CA ILE A 177 -2.55 -1.37 7.13
C ILE A 177 -3.94 -2.02 7.00
N ALA A 178 -4.45 -2.63 8.08
CA ALA A 178 -5.79 -3.24 8.09
C ALA A 178 -6.88 -2.21 7.81
N SER A 179 -6.82 -1.04 8.45
CA SER A 179 -7.77 0.06 8.23
C SER A 179 -7.80 0.53 6.77
N GLN A 180 -6.64 0.63 6.13
CA GLN A 180 -6.51 1.08 4.74
C GLN A 180 -6.97 0.02 3.75
N ALA A 181 -6.61 -1.25 3.98
CA ALA A 181 -7.12 -2.36 3.18
C ALA A 181 -8.66 -2.42 3.27
N LYS A 182 -9.21 -2.22 4.47
CA LYS A 182 -10.65 -2.11 4.69
C LYS A 182 -11.28 -0.97 3.88
N LYS A 183 -10.65 0.21 3.85
CA LYS A 183 -11.08 1.35 3.02
C LYS A 183 -11.13 0.97 1.54
N ILE A 184 -10.12 0.27 1.01
CA ILE A 184 -10.11 -0.19 -0.40
C ILE A 184 -11.25 -1.17 -0.67
N VAL A 185 -11.48 -2.16 0.20
CA VAL A 185 -12.59 -3.13 0.05
C VAL A 185 -13.96 -2.43 0.05
N PHE A 186 -14.16 -1.43 0.90
CA PHE A 186 -15.39 -0.61 0.85
C PHE A 186 -15.53 0.13 -0.49
N ARG A 187 -14.47 0.81 -0.94
CA ARG A 187 -14.47 1.51 -2.25
C ARG A 187 -14.75 0.55 -3.40
N TYR A 188 -14.20 -0.66 -3.36
CA TYR A 188 -14.46 -1.74 -4.32
C TYR A 188 -15.94 -2.16 -4.36
N LYS A 189 -16.66 -2.10 -3.24
CA LYS A 189 -18.09 -2.45 -3.17
C LYS A 189 -19.06 -1.30 -3.39
N SER A 190 -18.69 -0.05 -3.11
CA SER A 190 -19.58 1.11 -3.20
C SER A 190 -20.17 1.32 -4.60
N THR A 191 -21.50 1.34 -4.74
CA THR A 191 -22.19 1.54 -6.03
C THR A 191 -22.44 3.00 -6.41
N SER A 192 -22.13 3.96 -5.53
CA SER A 192 -22.35 5.40 -5.77
C SER A 192 -21.02 6.15 -5.95
N PRO A 193 -20.91 7.06 -6.93
CA PRO A 193 -19.79 8.01 -7.05
C PRO A 193 -19.78 9.07 -5.93
N GLU A 194 -20.79 9.12 -5.06
CA GLU A 194 -20.91 10.08 -3.92
C GLU A 194 -19.86 9.90 -2.81
N VAL A 195 -18.86 9.03 -2.99
CA VAL A 195 -17.70 8.93 -2.10
C VAL A 195 -16.63 9.98 -2.50
N THR A 196 -17.01 11.06 -3.18
CA THR A 196 -16.11 12.18 -3.51
C THR A 196 -15.80 13.09 -2.31
N THR A 197 -16.58 12.99 -1.22
CA THR A 197 -16.34 13.74 0.04
C THR A 197 -15.73 12.90 1.15
N LEU A 198 -14.86 11.93 0.84
CA LEU A 198 -14.20 11.12 1.87
C LEU A 198 -12.67 11.17 1.81
N LEU A 199 -12.15 11.87 2.82
CA LEU A 199 -10.82 11.69 3.42
C LEU A 199 -9.62 12.10 2.54
N HIS A 200 -9.42 13.43 2.42
CA HIS A 200 -8.07 13.97 2.56
C HIS A 200 -7.62 13.72 4.01
N VAL A 201 -7.20 12.49 4.33
CA VAL A 201 -6.34 12.29 5.50
C VAL A 201 -5.03 12.95 5.11
N LYS A 202 -4.83 14.20 5.54
CA LYS A 202 -3.48 14.78 5.61
C LYS A 202 -2.61 13.72 6.28
N THR A 203 -1.68 13.20 5.49
CA THR A 203 -0.68 12.22 5.88
C THR A 203 -0.16 12.58 7.27
N MET A 204 -0.26 11.62 8.19
CA MET A 204 0.04 11.82 9.60
C MET A 204 1.52 12.16 9.79
N LEU A 205 1.80 13.41 10.12
CA LEU A 205 2.87 13.75 11.07
C LEU A 205 2.29 14.40 12.34
N THR A 206 1.01 14.82 12.34
CA THR A 206 0.40 15.63 13.40
C THR A 206 -0.64 14.90 14.27
N VAL A 207 -1.02 13.65 13.95
CA VAL A 207 -2.06 12.93 14.72
C VAL A 207 -1.49 12.20 15.94
N TRP A 208 -0.17 12.04 16.04
CA TRP A 208 0.49 11.44 17.21
C TRP A 208 0.47 12.32 18.48
N SER A 209 0.09 13.60 18.39
CA SER A 209 0.17 14.54 19.52
C SER A 209 -1.17 14.99 20.12
N ALA A 210 -2.32 14.65 19.53
CA ALA A 210 -3.57 15.35 19.88
C ALA A 210 -4.73 14.48 20.37
N GLY A 211 -4.60 13.15 20.44
CA GLY A 211 -5.70 12.29 20.93
C GLY A 211 -7.01 12.43 20.13
N VAL A 212 -6.93 12.91 18.88
CA VAL A 212 -8.09 13.09 18.00
C VAL A 212 -8.32 11.80 17.23
N THR A 213 -9.34 11.06 17.63
CA THR A 213 -9.85 9.92 16.86
C THR A 213 -10.43 10.42 15.53
N PRO A 214 -10.03 9.85 14.37
CA PRO A 214 -10.57 10.27 13.09
C PRO A 214 -12.07 9.97 13.04
N LYS A 215 -12.89 11.01 12.85
CA LYS A 215 -14.29 10.87 12.46
C LYS A 215 -14.35 10.38 11.01
N GLY A 216 -14.40 9.07 10.82
CA GLY A 216 -14.62 8.44 9.51
C GLY A 216 -15.92 7.66 9.50
N ASP A 217 -16.76 7.85 8.48
CA ASP A 217 -18.06 7.19 8.28
C ASP A 217 -18.03 5.64 8.14
N HIS A 218 -16.86 5.03 8.35
CA HIS A 218 -16.62 3.58 8.30
C HIS A 218 -16.15 2.99 9.63
N VAL A 219 -15.96 3.81 10.67
CA VAL A 219 -15.40 3.40 11.98
C VAL A 219 -16.26 2.32 12.68
N GLY A 220 -17.49 2.06 12.22
CA GLY A 220 -18.33 0.96 12.71
C GLY A 220 -18.73 -0.12 11.70
N LYS A 221 -18.41 0.02 10.40
CA LYS A 221 -18.87 -0.94 9.37
C LYS A 221 -17.93 -2.15 9.31
N ARG A 222 -18.47 -3.35 9.20
CA ARG A 222 -17.70 -4.60 9.08
C ARG A 222 -17.67 -5.17 7.65
N ILE A 223 -16.65 -5.98 7.38
CA ILE A 223 -16.61 -6.88 6.21
C ILE A 223 -17.15 -8.23 6.68
N CYS A 224 -17.93 -8.92 5.85
CA CYS A 224 -18.44 -10.25 6.21
C CYS A 224 -17.29 -11.25 6.35
N ASP A 225 -17.22 -12.00 7.44
CA ASP A 225 -16.19 -13.03 7.70
C ASP A 225 -16.39 -14.35 6.92
N GLY A 226 -17.38 -14.39 6.03
CA GLY A 226 -17.62 -15.55 5.17
C GLY A 226 -16.44 -15.80 4.21
N VAL A 227 -16.03 -17.06 4.06
CA VAL A 227 -14.95 -17.45 3.12
C VAL A 227 -15.28 -16.98 1.70
N GLY A 228 -14.37 -16.20 1.11
CA GLY A 228 -14.51 -15.67 -0.25
C GLY A 228 -15.61 -14.61 -0.43
N CYS A 229 -16.26 -14.17 0.66
CA CYS A 229 -17.30 -13.14 0.64
C CYS A 229 -16.68 -11.75 0.79
N LEU A 230 -17.06 -10.82 -0.09
CA LEU A 230 -16.59 -9.44 -0.07
C LEU A 230 -17.70 -8.46 0.34
N GLU A 231 -18.83 -8.95 0.87
CA GLU A 231 -19.91 -8.07 1.32
C GLU A 231 -19.47 -7.21 2.50
N VAL A 232 -19.92 -5.96 2.47
CA VAL A 232 -19.58 -4.93 3.46
C VAL A 232 -20.85 -4.38 4.07
N GLU A 233 -20.82 -4.05 5.36
CA GLU A 233 -22.00 -3.52 6.06
C GLU A 233 -22.44 -2.18 5.47
N GLY A 234 -23.77 -2.04 5.34
CA GLY A 234 -24.42 -0.81 4.92
C GLY A 234 -24.50 0.25 6.03
N LYS A 235 -25.38 1.23 5.87
CA LYS A 235 -25.54 2.36 6.80
C LYS A 235 -26.17 1.99 8.15
N THR A 236 -26.85 0.86 8.25
CA THR A 236 -27.46 0.35 9.48
C THR A 236 -26.80 -0.98 9.86
N VAL A 237 -26.40 -1.13 11.12
CA VAL A 237 -25.77 -2.35 11.69
C VAL A 237 -26.63 -3.56 11.35
N THR A 238 -26.11 -4.51 10.57
CA THR A 238 -26.96 -5.54 9.95
C THR A 238 -26.35 -6.94 9.85
N PHE A 239 -25.05 -7.14 10.07
CA PHE A 239 -24.50 -8.49 9.97
C PHE A 239 -24.73 -9.27 11.27
N PRO A 240 -25.46 -10.41 11.26
CA PRO A 240 -25.56 -11.27 12.42
C PRO A 240 -24.19 -11.77 12.89
N HIS A 241 -23.97 -11.70 14.20
CA HIS A 241 -22.81 -12.28 14.86
C HIS A 241 -22.94 -13.79 15.00
N CYS A 242 -21.81 -14.48 15.09
CA CYS A 242 -21.78 -15.86 15.54
C CYS A 242 -22.35 -15.95 16.96
N VAL A 243 -23.41 -16.75 17.15
CA VAL A 243 -24.09 -16.89 18.44
C VAL A 243 -23.16 -17.41 19.54
N LYS A 244 -22.14 -18.20 19.18
CA LYS A 244 -21.21 -18.82 20.13
C LYS A 244 -20.11 -17.87 20.58
N CYS A 245 -19.28 -17.34 19.67
CA CYS A 245 -18.18 -16.44 20.04
C CYS A 245 -18.56 -14.97 20.13
N LYS A 246 -19.63 -14.55 19.44
CA LYS A 246 -20.06 -13.15 19.29
C LYS A 246 -19.03 -12.21 18.63
N VAL A 247 -17.87 -12.72 18.21
CA VAL A 247 -16.80 -11.96 17.55
C VAL A 247 -17.06 -11.84 16.05
N GLU A 248 -17.09 -12.98 15.35
CA GLU A 248 -17.26 -13.06 13.90
C GLU A 248 -18.65 -12.60 13.44
N VAL A 249 -18.72 -11.90 12.31
CA VAL A 249 -19.94 -11.35 11.70
C VAL A 249 -20.16 -11.86 10.27
N TYR A 250 -21.40 -12.15 9.93
CA TYR A 250 -21.76 -12.70 8.63
C TYR A 250 -22.93 -11.94 8.02
N HIS A 251 -22.87 -11.62 6.72
CA HIS A 251 -24.02 -11.03 6.04
C HIS A 251 -25.20 -12.02 5.88
N SER A 252 -24.94 -13.34 6.00
CA SER A 252 -25.96 -14.38 5.86
C SER A 252 -25.59 -15.67 6.58
N LYS A 253 -26.61 -16.46 6.96
CA LYS A 253 -26.44 -17.82 7.51
C LYS A 253 -25.64 -18.74 6.58
N ARG A 254 -25.73 -18.53 5.26
CA ARG A 254 -24.95 -19.28 4.26
C ARG A 254 -23.45 -19.00 4.41
N CYS A 255 -23.06 -17.74 4.60
CA CYS A 255 -21.67 -17.37 4.85
C CYS A 255 -21.16 -17.92 6.18
N GLN A 256 -21.97 -17.86 7.23
CA GLN A 256 -21.64 -18.47 8.51
C GLN A 256 -21.41 -19.98 8.37
N LYS A 257 -22.30 -20.71 7.69
CA LYS A 257 -22.15 -22.16 7.49
C LYS A 257 -20.88 -22.52 6.73
N LYS A 258 -20.55 -21.76 5.67
CA LYS A 258 -19.30 -21.96 4.91
C LYS A 258 -18.06 -21.71 5.77
N ALA A 259 -18.03 -20.59 6.51
CA ALA A 259 -16.92 -20.27 7.42
C ALA A 259 -16.76 -21.32 8.53
N TRP A 260 -17.89 -21.80 9.07
CA TRP A 260 -17.91 -22.88 10.07
C TRP A 260 -17.25 -24.16 9.57
N GLN A 261 -17.56 -24.55 8.32
CA GLN A 261 -16.96 -25.73 7.68
C GLN A 261 -15.48 -25.53 7.37
N ALA A 262 -15.08 -24.32 7.00
CA ALA A 262 -13.72 -23.99 6.58
C ALA A 262 -12.70 -23.89 7.72
N GLY A 263 -13.13 -23.59 8.95
CA GLY A 263 -12.17 -23.50 10.06
C GLY A 263 -12.73 -22.89 11.34
N HIS A 264 -13.69 -21.97 11.26
CA HIS A 264 -14.20 -21.23 12.41
C HIS A 264 -14.65 -22.15 13.56
N LYS A 265 -15.20 -23.35 13.27
CA LYS A 265 -15.55 -24.32 14.32
C LYS A 265 -14.40 -24.68 15.28
N LYS A 266 -13.15 -24.60 14.83
CA LYS A 266 -11.93 -24.92 15.60
C LYS A 266 -11.47 -23.76 16.48
N GLU A 267 -11.71 -22.52 16.04
CA GLU A 267 -11.26 -21.28 16.71
C GLU A 267 -12.39 -20.62 17.53
N CYS A 268 -13.64 -21.05 17.34
CA CYS A 268 -14.81 -20.46 17.97
C CYS A 268 -14.88 -20.75 19.49
N ASN A 269 -14.50 -19.76 20.29
CA ASN A 269 -14.61 -19.80 21.75
C ASN A 269 -15.65 -18.80 22.27
N PRO A 270 -16.46 -19.15 23.29
CA PRO A 270 -17.34 -18.19 23.94
C PRO A 270 -16.54 -17.04 24.55
N PRO A 271 -17.10 -15.82 24.62
CA PRO A 271 -16.47 -14.75 25.38
C PRO A 271 -16.42 -15.17 26.85
N GLY A 272 -15.21 -15.09 27.43
CA GLY A 272 -14.98 -15.32 28.86
C GLY A 272 -15.55 -14.24 29.74
#